data_AF-A0A182HR65-F1
#
_entry.id   AF-A0A182HR65-F1
#
_cell.length_a   1.000
_cell.length_b   1.000
_cell.length_c   1.000
_cell.angle_alpha   90.00
_cell.angle_beta   90.00
_cell.angle_gamma   90.00
#
_symmetry.space_group_name_H-M   'P 1'
#
loop_
_entity.id
_entity.type
_entity.pdbx_description
1 polymer ?
#
loop_
_entity_poly.entity_id
_entity_poly.type
_entity_poly.pdbx_seq_one_letter_code
_entity_poly.pdbx_strand_id
1 'polypeptide(L)'
;MDTLQWLLALAGQDLSSFFHNNELTPIERTNRNGERVPIFVPCLERNPATQLYWYRDPALVIGRITFHPCPVKIINTLTFHETEMIVCYEDTIGDVREKYLRYNDNACRYEWRKDLSMGSETGLLRMDKTLTENGYQVNLRSPIPVIWIFYILPPGTIDTTNGTHSCSGTSCNTVNGPQAEESQNASASPDGKQSINATTKTNCTALDIHECAKN
;
A
#
# COMPACT_ATOMS: atom_id res chain seq x y z
N MET A 1 -9.53 -24.37 -27.52
CA MET A 1 -8.61 -23.91 -26.47
C MET A 1 -9.43 -23.00 -25.60
N ASP A 2 -9.65 -23.38 -24.36
CA ASP A 2 -10.61 -22.69 -23.50
C ASP A 2 -10.09 -21.30 -23.15
N THR A 3 -10.97 -20.29 -23.12
CA THR A 3 -10.61 -18.88 -22.81
C THR A 3 -9.89 -18.75 -21.48
N LEU A 4 -10.27 -19.57 -20.51
CA LEU A 4 -9.63 -19.65 -19.20
C LEU A 4 -8.18 -20.17 -19.27
N GLN A 5 -7.88 -21.10 -20.19
CA GLN A 5 -6.53 -21.64 -20.36
C GLN A 5 -5.55 -20.56 -20.83
N TRP A 6 -6.03 -19.58 -21.61
CA TRP A 6 -5.24 -18.41 -22.01
C TRP A 6 -4.92 -17.48 -20.84
N LEU A 7 -5.91 -17.19 -19.99
CA LEU A 7 -5.70 -16.36 -18.80
C LEU A 7 -4.71 -17.04 -17.84
N LEU A 8 -4.84 -18.35 -17.64
CA LEU A 8 -3.90 -19.12 -16.81
C LEU A 8 -2.48 -19.11 -17.39
N ALA A 9 -2.33 -19.21 -18.71
CA ALA A 9 -1.02 -19.16 -19.35
C ALA A 9 -0.32 -17.79 -19.19
N LEU A 10 -1.08 -16.71 -18.96
CA LEU A 10 -0.58 -15.35 -18.76
C LEU A 10 -0.59 -14.93 -17.28
N ALA A 11 -0.83 -15.85 -16.35
CA ALA A 11 -0.87 -15.54 -14.93
C ALA A 11 0.45 -14.90 -14.46
N GLY A 12 0.34 -13.77 -13.75
CA GLY A 12 1.49 -13.01 -13.27
C GLY A 12 2.16 -12.10 -14.30
N GLN A 13 1.67 -12.05 -15.54
CA GLN A 13 2.13 -11.10 -16.54
C GLN A 13 1.30 -9.80 -16.53
N ASP A 14 1.90 -8.74 -17.04
CA ASP A 14 1.18 -7.48 -17.28
C ASP A 14 0.28 -7.62 -18.52
N LEU A 15 -1.02 -7.46 -18.32
CA LEU A 15 -2.03 -7.51 -19.37
C LEU A 15 -2.36 -6.12 -19.95
N SER A 16 -1.73 -5.05 -19.46
CA SER A 16 -2.04 -3.67 -19.84
C SER A 16 -1.93 -3.43 -21.35
N SER A 17 -1.01 -4.12 -22.03
CA SER A 17 -0.83 -4.00 -23.48
C SER A 17 -2.03 -4.42 -24.32
N PHE A 18 -3.00 -5.15 -23.74
CA PHE A 18 -4.22 -5.57 -24.41
C PHE A 18 -5.38 -4.57 -24.28
N PHE A 19 -5.17 -3.47 -23.55
CA PHE A 19 -6.17 -2.43 -23.31
C PHE A 19 -5.65 -1.07 -23.76
N HIS A 20 -6.55 -0.19 -24.17
CA HIS A 20 -6.23 1.21 -24.37
C HIS A 20 -5.92 1.88 -23.02
N ASN A 21 -4.87 2.69 -23.00
CA ASN A 21 -4.44 3.42 -21.80
C ASN A 21 -5.61 4.17 -21.17
N ASN A 22 -5.74 4.08 -19.85
CA ASN A 22 -6.69 4.82 -19.01
C ASN A 22 -8.18 4.51 -19.18
N GLU A 23 -8.59 3.61 -20.07
CA GLU A 23 -10.02 3.39 -20.36
C GLU A 23 -10.52 1.95 -20.11
N LEU A 24 -9.64 1.01 -19.75
CA LEU A 24 -9.98 -0.42 -19.63
C LEU A 24 -10.82 -0.91 -20.82
N THR A 25 -10.48 -0.43 -22.02
CA THR A 25 -11.17 -0.78 -23.27
C THR A 25 -10.26 -1.74 -24.02
N PRO A 26 -10.70 -2.98 -24.30
CA PRO A 26 -9.88 -3.94 -25.04
C PRO A 26 -9.49 -3.40 -26.41
N ILE A 27 -8.23 -3.63 -26.81
CA ILE A 27 -7.79 -3.29 -28.16
C ILE A 27 -8.42 -4.28 -29.15
N GLU A 28 -8.99 -3.75 -30.22
CA GLU A 28 -9.70 -4.52 -31.23
C GLU A 28 -8.98 -4.57 -32.58
N ARG A 29 -9.24 -5.62 -33.34
CA ARG A 29 -8.82 -5.81 -34.72
C ARG A 29 -10.02 -6.15 -35.59
N THR A 30 -9.92 -5.85 -36.88
CA THR A 30 -10.93 -6.30 -37.86
C THR A 30 -10.59 -7.71 -38.32
N ASN A 31 -11.55 -8.64 -38.21
CA ASN A 31 -11.37 -10.01 -38.71
C ASN A 31 -11.58 -10.08 -40.24
N ARG A 32 -11.40 -11.27 -40.84
CA ARG A 32 -11.59 -11.49 -42.29
C ARG A 32 -13.01 -11.20 -42.77
N ASN A 33 -13.99 -11.23 -41.87
CA ASN A 33 -15.39 -10.99 -42.16
C ASN A 33 -15.76 -9.50 -42.04
N GLY A 34 -14.80 -8.63 -41.68
CA GLY A 34 -15.04 -7.20 -41.49
C GLY A 34 -15.54 -6.82 -40.09
N GLU A 35 -15.64 -7.77 -39.16
CA GLU A 35 -16.14 -7.52 -37.80
C GLU A 35 -15.01 -7.07 -36.87
N ARG A 36 -15.31 -6.16 -35.95
CA ARG A 36 -14.38 -5.76 -34.88
C ARG A 36 -14.39 -6.82 -33.78
N VAL A 37 -13.22 -7.39 -33.49
CA VAL A 37 -13.03 -8.40 -32.44
C VAL A 37 -11.84 -8.02 -31.57
N PRO A 38 -11.87 -8.31 -30.26
CA PRO A 38 -10.73 -8.04 -29.39
C PRO A 38 -9.52 -8.85 -29.82
N ILE A 39 -8.34 -8.24 -29.71
CA ILE A 39 -7.06 -8.94 -29.91
C ILE A 39 -6.88 -9.98 -28.80
N PHE A 40 -7.24 -9.61 -27.57
CA PHE A 40 -7.22 -10.48 -26.40
C PHE A 40 -8.60 -11.07 -26.13
N VAL A 41 -8.94 -12.16 -26.82
CA VAL A 41 -10.24 -12.85 -26.71
C VAL A 41 -10.69 -13.11 -25.27
N PRO A 42 -9.82 -13.47 -24.30
CA PRO A 42 -10.25 -13.67 -22.93
C PRO A 42 -10.87 -12.43 -22.26
N CYS A 43 -10.74 -11.22 -22.80
CA CYS A 43 -11.50 -10.08 -22.30
C CYS A 43 -13.02 -10.30 -22.37
N LEU A 44 -13.51 -11.17 -23.25
CA LEU A 44 -14.94 -11.48 -23.36
C LEU A 44 -15.46 -12.38 -22.24
N GLU A 45 -14.56 -12.94 -21.42
CA GLU A 45 -14.93 -13.79 -20.28
C GLU A 45 -15.66 -12.97 -19.21
N ARG A 46 -16.73 -13.55 -18.65
CA ARG A 46 -17.55 -12.89 -17.63
C ARG A 46 -17.43 -13.65 -16.32
N ASN A 47 -17.36 -12.91 -15.21
CA ASN A 47 -17.48 -13.51 -13.90
C ASN A 47 -18.91 -14.10 -13.76
N PRO A 48 -19.07 -15.42 -13.54
CA PRO A 48 -20.39 -16.03 -13.42
C PRO A 48 -21.25 -15.44 -12.29
N ALA A 49 -20.62 -14.96 -11.21
CA ALA A 49 -21.34 -14.42 -10.05
C ALA A 49 -21.91 -13.02 -10.30
N THR A 50 -21.16 -12.16 -11.00
CA THR A 50 -21.53 -10.74 -11.21
C THR A 50 -22.02 -10.45 -12.62
N GLN A 51 -21.78 -11.37 -13.57
CA GLN A 51 -22.01 -11.24 -15.01
C GLN A 51 -21.23 -10.09 -15.67
N LEU A 52 -20.35 -9.41 -14.95
CA LEU A 52 -19.44 -8.40 -15.49
C LEU A 52 -18.28 -9.06 -16.23
N TYR A 53 -17.74 -8.39 -17.24
CA TYR A 53 -16.44 -8.80 -17.78
C TYR A 53 -15.40 -8.73 -16.66
N TRP A 54 -14.55 -9.75 -16.55
CA TRP A 54 -13.61 -9.87 -15.42
C TRP A 54 -12.73 -8.62 -15.23
N TYR A 55 -12.30 -8.00 -16.33
CA TYR A 55 -11.43 -6.81 -16.31
C TYR A 55 -12.14 -5.52 -15.86
N ARG A 56 -13.47 -5.56 -15.71
CA ARG A 56 -14.32 -4.47 -15.19
C ARG A 56 -15.02 -4.83 -13.88
N ASP A 57 -14.77 -6.02 -13.34
CA ASP A 57 -15.41 -6.45 -12.11
C ASP A 57 -14.60 -5.96 -10.89
N PRO A 58 -15.13 -5.00 -10.11
CA PRO A 58 -14.43 -4.50 -8.93
C PRO A 58 -14.24 -5.57 -7.85
N ALA A 59 -15.05 -6.64 -7.84
CA ALA A 59 -14.92 -7.74 -6.89
C ALA A 59 -13.65 -8.58 -7.10
N LEU A 60 -13.03 -8.48 -8.29
CA LEU A 60 -11.80 -9.20 -8.63
C LEU A 60 -10.53 -8.35 -8.43
N VAL A 61 -10.67 -7.08 -8.03
CA VAL A 61 -9.53 -6.16 -7.86
C VAL A 61 -8.94 -6.32 -6.46
N ILE A 62 -7.71 -6.81 -6.38
CA ILE A 62 -6.94 -6.92 -5.14
C ILE A 62 -5.80 -5.91 -5.16
N GLY A 63 -6.04 -4.73 -4.60
CA GLY A 63 -5.03 -3.68 -4.46
C GLY A 63 -4.64 -2.99 -5.78
N ARG A 64 -3.51 -2.29 -5.74
CA ARG A 64 -2.90 -1.59 -6.89
C ARG A 64 -1.49 -2.11 -7.11
N ILE A 65 -1.10 -2.25 -8.36
CA ILE A 65 0.30 -2.54 -8.72
C ILE A 65 1.13 -1.29 -8.44
N THR A 66 2.34 -1.48 -7.92
CA THR A 66 3.22 -0.36 -7.60
C THR A 66 3.62 0.42 -8.84
N PHE A 67 3.71 1.74 -8.71
CA PHE A 67 4.22 2.58 -9.79
C PHE A 67 5.74 2.38 -9.98
N HIS A 68 6.51 2.49 -8.89
CA HIS A 68 7.95 2.29 -8.91
C HIS A 68 8.43 1.66 -7.59
N PRO A 69 9.24 0.58 -7.64
CA PRO A 69 9.90 0.05 -6.46
C PRO A 69 11.05 0.97 -6.01
N CYS A 70 11.21 1.13 -4.70
CA CYS A 70 12.27 1.92 -4.08
C CYS A 70 13.00 1.07 -3.03
N PRO A 71 14.30 0.78 -3.18
CA PRO A 71 15.08 0.17 -2.11
C PRO A 71 15.27 1.18 -0.98
N VAL A 72 15.15 0.73 0.26
CA VAL A 72 15.44 1.51 1.46
C VAL A 72 16.25 0.68 2.45
N LYS A 73 17.06 1.35 3.26
CA LYS A 73 17.77 0.75 4.38
C LYS A 73 17.26 1.32 5.70
N ILE A 74 16.85 0.46 6.62
CA ILE A 74 16.38 0.84 7.96
C ILE A 74 17.41 0.39 8.99
N ILE A 75 17.89 1.32 9.81
CA ILE A 75 18.91 1.06 10.82
C ILE A 75 18.30 1.11 12.23
N ASN A 76 18.37 -0.07 12.84
CA ASN A 76 18.26 -0.42 14.24
C ASN A 76 19.12 0.44 15.19
N THR A 77 18.81 1.65 15.66
CA THR A 77 19.82 2.35 16.50
C THR A 77 20.03 1.72 17.89
N LEU A 78 19.08 0.94 18.40
CA LEU A 78 19.22 0.19 19.65
C LEU A 78 20.11 -1.06 19.49
N THR A 79 20.03 -1.74 18.34
CA THR A 79 20.70 -3.03 18.09
C THR A 79 21.81 -2.98 17.05
N PHE A 80 21.96 -1.84 16.37
CA PHE A 80 22.75 -1.62 15.16
C PHE A 80 22.44 -2.59 14.01
N HIS A 81 21.27 -3.22 14.02
CA HIS A 81 20.85 -4.09 12.94
C HIS A 81 20.38 -3.28 11.73
N GLU A 82 20.92 -3.58 10.55
CA GLU A 82 20.50 -2.98 9.29
C GLU A 82 19.55 -3.91 8.56
N THR A 83 18.44 -3.37 8.06
CA THR A 83 17.47 -4.11 7.26
C THR A 83 17.27 -3.40 5.92
N GLU A 84 17.60 -4.10 4.84
CA GLU A 84 17.29 -3.65 3.48
C GLU A 84 15.95 -4.22 3.03
N MET A 85 15.09 -3.37 2.46
CA MET A 85 13.81 -3.80 1.92
C MET A 85 13.38 -2.95 0.72
N ILE A 86 12.54 -3.54 -0.13
CA ILE A 86 11.92 -2.82 -1.24
C ILE A 86 10.55 -2.31 -0.78
N VAL A 87 10.37 -0.99 -0.90
CA VAL A 87 9.09 -0.28 -0.71
C VAL A 87 8.67 0.30 -2.06
N CYS A 88 7.63 1.12 -2.07
CA CYS A 88 7.11 1.78 -3.26
C CYS A 88 7.32 3.30 -3.14
N TYR A 89 7.43 4.01 -4.25
CA TYR A 89 7.56 5.47 -4.24
C TYR A 89 6.36 6.16 -3.61
N GLU A 90 5.17 5.58 -3.81
CA GLU A 90 3.89 6.03 -3.31
C GLU A 90 3.61 5.63 -1.85
N ASP A 91 4.47 4.81 -1.23
CA ASP A 91 4.31 4.45 0.19
C ASP A 91 4.57 5.66 1.08
N THR A 92 3.70 5.87 2.06
CA THR A 92 3.99 6.76 3.19
C THR A 92 4.96 6.09 4.17
N ILE A 93 5.63 6.86 5.03
CA ILE A 93 6.47 6.27 6.09
C ILE A 93 5.64 5.36 7.02
N GLY A 94 4.35 5.64 7.19
CA GLY A 94 3.43 4.73 7.88
C GLY A 94 3.31 3.37 7.18
N ASP A 95 3.16 3.35 5.85
CA ASP A 95 3.13 2.11 5.05
C ASP A 95 4.48 1.38 5.09
N VAL A 96 5.60 2.13 5.04
CA VAL A 96 6.95 1.58 5.20
C VAL A 96 7.10 0.92 6.58
N ARG A 97 6.64 1.56 7.64
CA ARG A 97 6.64 1.00 9.00
C ARG A 97 5.82 -0.28 9.08
N GLU A 98 4.62 -0.28 8.50
CA GLU A 98 3.75 -1.46 8.46
C GLU A 98 4.44 -2.64 7.76
N LYS A 99 5.08 -2.38 6.61
CA LYS A 99 5.88 -3.39 5.90
C LYS A 99 7.10 -3.84 6.70
N TYR A 100 7.66 -2.98 7.54
CA TYR A 100 8.81 -3.30 8.39
C TYR A 100 8.45 -4.16 9.62
N LEU A 101 7.17 -4.22 10.04
CA LEU A 101 6.74 -5.04 11.18
C LEU A 101 7.14 -6.52 11.03
N ARG A 102 7.19 -7.05 9.79
CA ARG A 102 7.69 -8.41 9.52
C ARG A 102 9.10 -8.71 10.02
N TYR A 103 9.91 -7.67 10.25
CA TYR A 103 11.28 -7.76 10.76
C TYR A 103 11.38 -7.36 12.24
N ASN A 104 10.44 -6.54 12.72
CA ASN A 104 10.40 -6.05 14.09
C ASN A 104 8.97 -5.68 14.49
N ASP A 105 8.31 -6.58 15.22
CA ASP A 105 6.93 -6.39 15.71
C ASP A 105 6.76 -5.13 16.57
N ASN A 106 7.85 -4.61 17.13
CA ASN A 106 7.85 -3.40 17.95
C ASN A 106 8.08 -2.12 17.14
N ALA A 107 8.06 -2.14 15.80
CA ALA A 107 8.35 -0.98 14.96
C ALA A 107 7.52 0.29 15.29
N CYS A 108 6.31 0.10 15.83
CA CYS A 108 5.45 1.19 16.32
C CYS A 108 5.97 1.90 17.58
N ARG A 109 6.91 1.29 18.30
CA ARG A 109 7.57 1.83 19.50
C ARG A 109 8.85 2.62 19.17
N TYR A 110 9.14 2.82 17.89
CA TYR A 110 10.30 3.60 17.47
C TYR A 110 9.87 4.95 16.87
N GLU A 111 10.72 5.95 17.07
CA GLU A 111 10.72 7.19 16.33
C GLU A 111 11.52 7.00 15.03
N TRP A 112 10.98 7.42 13.90
CA TRP A 112 11.57 7.23 12.58
C TRP A 112 12.19 8.53 12.09
N ARG A 113 13.45 8.49 11.65
CA ARG A 113 14.24 9.69 11.34
C ARG A 113 15.06 9.52 10.07
N LYS A 114 15.37 10.63 9.41
CA LYS A 114 16.25 10.66 8.20
C LYS A 114 17.73 10.77 8.53
N ASP A 115 18.04 11.19 9.75
CA ASP A 115 19.39 11.42 10.24
C ASP A 115 19.48 11.10 11.72
N LEU A 116 20.69 11.20 12.26
CA LEU A 116 21.01 10.89 13.66
C LEU A 116 20.71 12.06 14.63
N SER A 117 20.14 13.17 14.18
CA SER A 117 19.93 14.35 15.04
C SER A 117 18.75 14.13 16.00
N MET A 118 18.99 13.57 17.19
CA MET A 118 17.94 13.42 18.20
C MET A 118 17.50 14.77 18.79
N GLY A 119 16.19 14.91 19.08
CA GLY A 119 15.62 16.09 19.73
C GLY A 119 15.36 17.28 18.80
N SER A 120 15.73 17.20 17.52
CA SER A 120 15.32 18.17 16.50
C SER A 120 14.04 17.70 15.79
N GLU A 121 13.13 18.60 15.46
CA GLU A 121 11.98 18.26 14.60
C GLU A 121 12.41 18.06 13.13
N THR A 122 13.56 18.59 12.72
CA THR A 122 13.99 18.60 11.31
C THR A 122 14.35 17.22 10.76
N GLY A 123 14.83 16.33 11.62
CA GLY A 123 15.20 14.96 11.26
C GLY A 123 14.05 13.96 11.37
N LEU A 124 12.92 14.35 11.96
CA LEU A 124 11.77 13.47 12.21
C LEU A 124 11.01 13.20 10.91
N LEU A 125 10.72 11.92 10.65
CA LEU A 125 9.91 11.52 9.51
C LEU A 125 8.42 11.61 9.82
N ARG A 126 7.70 12.28 8.92
CA ARG A 126 6.25 12.39 8.91
C ARG A 126 5.64 11.08 8.40
N MET A 127 4.89 10.41 9.28
CA MET A 127 4.26 9.11 9.00
C MET A 127 3.23 9.18 7.87
N ASP A 128 2.56 10.32 7.72
CA ASP A 128 1.53 10.59 6.72
C ASP A 128 2.09 11.00 5.34
N LYS A 129 3.41 10.94 5.18
CA LYS A 129 4.14 11.47 4.03
C LYS A 129 5.03 10.42 3.40
N THR A 130 5.21 10.51 2.08
CA THR A 130 6.12 9.66 1.30
C THR A 130 7.59 9.97 1.58
N LEU A 131 8.51 9.15 1.07
CA LEU A 131 9.95 9.42 1.16
C LEU A 131 10.31 10.79 0.55
N THR A 132 9.79 11.10 -0.64
CA THR A 132 10.07 12.36 -1.33
C THR A 132 9.54 13.56 -0.56
N GLU A 133 8.32 13.47 -0.03
CA GLU A 133 7.73 14.54 0.80
C GLU A 133 8.48 14.74 2.12
N ASN A 134 9.15 13.71 2.63
CA ASN A 134 10.07 13.80 3.76
C ASN A 134 11.48 14.30 3.39
N GLY A 135 11.69 14.67 2.11
CA GLY A 135 12.93 15.27 1.63
C GLY A 135 13.99 14.28 1.14
N TYR A 136 13.66 12.99 1.01
CA TYR A 136 14.55 12.07 0.31
C TYR A 136 14.54 12.32 -1.20
N GLN A 137 15.70 12.22 -1.82
CA GLN A 137 15.80 12.16 -3.27
C GLN A 137 15.75 10.68 -3.68
N VAL A 138 14.60 10.25 -4.17
CA VAL A 138 14.39 8.89 -4.68
C VAL A 138 14.39 8.95 -6.21
N ASN A 139 15.50 8.55 -6.81
CA ASN A 139 15.63 8.30 -8.24
C ASN A 139 16.74 7.26 -8.46
N LEU A 140 16.86 6.72 -9.67
CA LEU A 140 17.81 5.64 -9.99
C LEU A 140 19.30 5.98 -9.75
N ARG A 141 19.65 7.27 -9.66
CA ARG A 141 21.03 7.74 -9.47
C ARG A 141 21.30 8.25 -8.05
N SER A 142 20.27 8.41 -7.23
CA SER A 142 20.40 8.83 -5.85
C SER A 142 20.86 7.65 -4.97
N PRO A 143 21.57 7.93 -3.86
CA PRO A 143 21.88 6.91 -2.88
C PRO A 143 20.59 6.30 -2.30
N ILE A 144 20.68 5.04 -1.89
CA ILE A 144 19.59 4.35 -1.20
C ILE A 144 19.20 5.17 0.04
N PRO A 145 17.93 5.56 0.21
CA PRO A 145 17.46 6.21 1.42
C PRO A 145 17.78 5.38 2.67
N VAL A 146 18.39 6.04 3.66
CA VAL A 146 18.70 5.44 4.97
C VAL A 146 17.78 6.05 6.02
N ILE A 147 16.97 5.21 6.64
CA ILE A 147 16.07 5.57 7.72
C ILE A 147 16.66 5.04 9.02
N TRP A 148 16.68 5.89 10.04
CA TRP A 148 17.11 5.55 11.39
C TRP A 148 15.89 5.40 12.27
N ILE A 149 15.83 4.35 13.07
CA ILE A 149 14.76 4.19 14.05
C ILE A 149 15.32 4.18 15.47
N PHE A 150 14.71 4.98 16.35
CA PHE A 150 15.12 5.20 17.73
C PHE A 150 14.05 4.68 18.68
N TYR A 151 14.40 3.80 19.61
CA TYR A 151 13.41 3.23 20.52
C TYR A 151 12.86 4.30 21.47
N ILE A 152 11.53 4.40 21.55
CA ILE A 152 10.83 5.29 22.46
C ILE A 152 10.55 4.52 23.75
N LEU A 153 11.16 4.97 24.84
CA LEU A 153 10.88 4.41 26.16
C LEU A 153 9.43 4.72 26.56
N PRO A 154 8.66 3.72 27.03
CA PRO A 154 7.34 3.95 27.58
C PRO A 154 7.41 4.92 28.77
N PRO A 155 6.46 5.87 28.90
CA PRO A 155 6.36 6.70 30.10
C PRO A 155 6.02 5.79 31.29
N GLY A 156 6.98 5.60 32.20
CA GLY A 156 6.86 4.70 33.34
C GLY A 156 8.15 3.99 33.77
N THR A 157 9.21 4.04 32.96
CA THR A 157 10.54 3.46 33.28
C THR A 157 11.54 4.49 33.80
N ILE A 158 11.04 5.54 34.47
CA ILE A 158 11.88 6.51 35.19
C ILE A 158 12.24 5.92 36.54
N ASP A 159 13.48 5.43 36.66
CA ASP A 159 14.15 5.46 37.96
C ASP A 159 14.13 6.91 38.45
N THR A 160 13.76 7.06 39.72
CA THR A 160 13.53 8.33 40.36
C THR A 160 14.83 9.11 40.51
N THR A 161 15.19 9.89 39.49
CA THR A 161 16.07 11.06 39.64
C THR A 161 15.65 12.16 38.66
N ASN A 162 14.64 12.92 39.08
CA ASN A 162 14.34 14.33 38.82
C ASN A 162 14.80 14.95 37.49
N GLY A 163 13.81 15.35 36.67
CA GLY A 163 14.00 16.32 35.58
C GLY A 163 12.74 16.50 34.74
N THR A 164 11.86 17.38 35.19
CA THR A 164 10.67 17.90 34.49
C THR A 164 10.96 18.22 33.03
N HIS A 165 10.17 17.71 32.08
CA HIS A 165 9.56 18.45 30.95
C HIS A 165 8.56 17.53 30.22
N SER A 166 7.33 18.01 30.05
CA SER A 166 6.18 17.27 29.51
C SER A 166 6.01 17.54 28.01
N CYS A 167 5.80 16.49 27.21
CA CYS A 167 5.37 16.60 25.81
C CYS A 167 4.25 15.59 25.53
N SER A 168 3.19 16.09 24.91
CA SER A 168 1.89 15.45 24.72
C SER A 168 1.92 14.33 23.67
N GLY A 169 1.54 13.11 24.06
CA GLY A 169 1.37 11.98 23.14
C GLY A 169 -0.04 11.89 22.56
N THR A 170 -0.15 11.77 21.25
CA THR A 170 -1.37 11.30 20.57
C THR A 170 -1.34 9.78 20.50
N SER A 171 -2.36 9.12 21.07
CA SER A 171 -2.47 7.66 21.11
C SER A 171 -2.69 7.07 19.72
N CYS A 172 -1.97 6.00 19.41
CA CYS A 172 -2.34 5.09 18.35
C CYS A 172 -3.51 4.21 18.84
N ASN A 173 -4.64 4.25 18.12
CA ASN A 173 -5.79 3.42 18.42
C ASN A 173 -5.48 1.96 18.07
N THR A 174 -5.45 1.10 19.08
CA THR A 174 -5.48 -0.35 18.92
C THR A 174 -6.90 -0.76 18.50
N VAL A 175 -7.05 -1.20 17.25
CA VAL A 175 -8.24 -1.94 16.82
C VAL A 175 -8.08 -3.36 17.34
N ASN A 176 -8.88 -3.71 18.35
CA ASN A 176 -8.94 -5.07 18.87
C ASN A 176 -9.53 -6.01 17.79
N GLY A 177 -8.74 -6.98 17.34
CA GLY A 177 -9.25 -8.16 16.65
C GLY A 177 -9.80 -9.18 17.67
N PRO A 178 -10.84 -9.96 17.35
CA PRO A 178 -11.42 -10.88 18.33
C PRO A 178 -10.56 -12.14 18.49
N GLN A 179 -10.23 -12.48 19.73
CA GLN A 179 -9.76 -13.82 20.09
C GLN A 179 -10.92 -14.81 20.10
N ALA A 180 -10.63 -16.03 19.66
CA ALA A 180 -11.52 -17.18 19.67
C ALA A 180 -11.64 -17.77 21.08
N GLU A 181 -12.87 -17.98 21.55
CA GLU A 181 -13.21 -19.01 22.53
C GLU A 181 -14.56 -19.65 22.17
N GLU A 182 -14.58 -20.98 22.33
CA GLU A 182 -15.60 -21.92 21.90
C GLU A 182 -16.48 -22.31 23.10
N SER A 183 -17.81 -22.23 22.99
CA SER A 183 -18.78 -23.32 23.33
C SER A 183 -20.24 -22.88 23.54
N GLN A 184 -21.10 -23.38 22.65
CA GLN A 184 -22.42 -24.03 22.83
C GLN A 184 -23.73 -23.28 23.22
N ASN A 185 -24.66 -23.33 22.24
CA ASN A 185 -26.12 -23.56 22.29
C ASN A 185 -27.11 -22.52 22.87
N ALA A 186 -27.93 -21.90 21.99
CA ALA A 186 -29.36 -22.25 21.77
C ALA A 186 -30.08 -21.23 20.85
N SER A 187 -31.14 -21.71 20.19
CA SER A 187 -31.93 -21.16 19.08
C SER A 187 -32.78 -19.90 19.33
N ALA A 188 -32.89 -19.02 18.30
CA ALA A 188 -34.14 -18.59 17.63
C ALA A 188 -33.96 -17.27 16.81
N SER A 189 -34.43 -17.26 15.56
CA SER A 189 -34.69 -16.07 14.70
C SER A 189 -36.11 -15.49 14.99
N PRO A 190 -36.61 -14.40 14.34
CA PRO A 190 -36.07 -13.59 13.22
C PRO A 190 -36.27 -12.05 13.30
N ASP A 191 -35.82 -11.39 12.21
CA ASP A 191 -36.26 -10.12 11.61
C ASP A 191 -35.79 -8.75 12.16
N GLY A 192 -35.15 -7.97 11.27
CA GLY A 192 -34.92 -6.53 11.46
C GLY A 192 -33.91 -5.90 10.49
N LYS A 193 -34.41 -5.27 9.42
CA LYS A 193 -33.69 -4.45 8.43
C LYS A 193 -32.86 -3.33 9.07
N GLN A 194 -31.68 -3.01 8.52
CA GLN A 194 -31.30 -1.62 8.21
C GLN A 194 -30.03 -1.48 7.36
N SER A 195 -30.11 -0.48 6.49
CA SER A 195 -29.15 0.01 5.50
C SER A 195 -28.14 0.97 6.14
N ILE A 196 -26.86 0.91 5.76
CA ILE A 196 -25.89 2.00 5.99
C ILE A 196 -24.86 2.13 4.85
N ASN A 197 -25.16 3.11 4.00
CA ASN A 197 -24.31 4.13 3.36
C ASN A 197 -22.85 3.86 2.99
N ALA A 198 -22.62 4.02 1.68
CA ALA A 198 -21.35 4.22 1.02
C ALA A 198 -20.59 5.47 1.52
N THR A 199 -19.26 5.37 1.57
CA THR A 199 -18.37 6.54 1.59
C THR A 199 -17.43 6.47 0.39
N THR A 200 -17.78 7.25 -0.63
CA THR A 200 -17.02 7.53 -1.83
C THR A 200 -15.73 8.28 -1.49
N LYS A 201 -14.56 7.77 -1.90
CA LYS A 201 -13.35 8.61 -2.01
C LYS A 201 -13.32 9.25 -3.40
N THR A 202 -13.44 10.57 -3.37
CA THR A 202 -13.46 11.49 -4.50
C THR A 202 -12.20 11.42 -5.36
N ASN A 203 -12.44 11.60 -6.66
CA ASN A 203 -11.52 11.62 -7.78
C ASN A 203 -10.32 12.58 -7.62
N CYS A 204 -9.14 12.15 -8.04
CA CYS A 204 -8.08 13.05 -8.50
C CYS A 204 -8.20 13.18 -10.02
N THR A 205 -8.42 14.42 -10.47
CA THR A 205 -8.46 14.83 -11.87
C THR A 205 -7.07 14.79 -12.50
N ALA A 206 -7.04 14.40 -13.77
CA ALA A 206 -5.91 14.53 -14.69
C ALA A 206 -5.57 16.01 -14.99
N LEU A 207 -4.39 16.22 -15.61
CA LEU A 207 -3.65 17.46 -15.97
C LEU A 207 -2.45 17.67 -15.02
N ASP A 208 -1.18 17.71 -15.41
CA ASP A 208 -0.51 17.84 -16.72
C ASP A 208 0.82 17.08 -16.73
N ILE A 209 1.10 16.35 -17.82
CA ILE A 209 2.44 15.90 -18.19
C ILE A 209 2.86 16.74 -19.38
N HIS A 210 3.81 17.65 -19.17
CA HIS A 210 4.64 18.15 -20.25
C HIS A 210 6.11 18.18 -19.78
N GLU A 211 6.92 17.44 -20.54
CA GLU A 211 8.31 17.78 -20.82
C GLU A 211 9.39 17.59 -19.74
N CYS A 212 10.05 16.44 -19.78
CA CYS A 212 11.50 16.36 -19.56
C CYS A 212 12.07 15.15 -20.31
N ALA A 213 12.19 15.30 -21.64
CA ALA A 213 13.08 14.48 -22.46
C ALA A 213 13.59 15.35 -23.61
N LYS A 214 14.64 16.13 -23.34
CA LYS A 214 15.64 16.63 -24.29
C LYS A 214 16.69 17.45 -23.55
N ASN A 215 17.84 16.79 -23.33
CA ASN A 215 19.23 17.27 -23.26
C ASN A 215 20.01 16.51 -22.18
#